data_AF-R6WWP1-F1
#
_entry.id   AF-R6WWP1-F1
#
_cell.length_a   1.000
_cell.length_b   1.000
_cell.length_c   1.000
_cell.angle_alpha   90.00
_cell.angle_beta   90.00
_cell.angle_gamma   90.00
#
_symmetry.space_group_name_H-M   'P 1'
#
loop_
_entity.id
_entity.type
_entity.pdbx_description
1 polymer ?
#
loop_
_entity_poly.entity_id
_entity_poly.type
_entity_poly.pdbx_seq_one_letter_code
_entity_poly.pdbx_strand_id
1 'polypeptide(L)' 'MSVVIIGGHDRMVCQYKQICKRLIVRKNFTQMSATLNKQIGDPELIVLFTNTVSHKMARCTVEETERCSEMSYK' A
#
# COMPACT_ATOMS: atom_id res chain seq x y z
N MET A 1 6.25 -11.47 -5.96
CA MET A 1 5.11 -10.55 -6.11
C MET A 1 4.45 -10.22 -4.78
N SER A 2 4.92 -9.11 -4.21
CA SER A 2 4.29 -8.36 -3.12
C SER A 2 3.48 -7.17 -3.68
N VAL A 3 2.22 -7.05 -3.28
CA VAL A 3 1.35 -5.92 -3.67
C VAL A 3 0.84 -5.21 -2.42
N VAL A 4 0.91 -3.88 -2.44
CA VAL A 4 0.37 -3.02 -1.39
C VAL A 4 -0.76 -2.17 -1.96
N ILE A 5 -1.95 -2.27 -1.36
CA ILE A 5 -3.12 -1.48 -1.74
C ILE A 5 -3.39 -0.45 -0.64
N ILE A 6 -3.45 0.82 -1.02
CA ILE A 6 -3.65 1.94 -0.09
C ILE A 6 -4.89 2.74 -0.49
N GLY A 7 -5.73 3.01 0.49
CA GLY A 7 -7.04 3.61 0.31
C GLY A 7 -8.10 2.61 -0.10
N GLY A 8 -9.22 3.15 -0.57
CA GLY A 8 -10.44 2.40 -0.83
C GLY A 8 -11.30 2.24 0.42
N HIS A 9 -12.55 1.84 0.21
CA HIS A 9 -13.53 1.69 1.27
C HIS A 9 -13.30 0.41 2.09
N ASP A 10 -13.53 0.44 3.41
CA ASP A 10 -13.33 -0.71 4.32
C ASP A 10 -14.07 -1.99 3.87
N ARG A 11 -15.24 -1.84 3.24
CA ARG A 11 -16.03 -2.95 2.69
C ARG A 11 -15.32 -3.72 1.57
N MET A 12 -14.36 -3.10 0.89
CA MET A 12 -13.61 -3.71 -0.21
C MET A 12 -12.41 -4.54 0.25
N VAL A 13 -12.01 -4.46 1.53
CA VAL A 13 -10.85 -5.21 2.07
C VAL A 13 -10.95 -6.72 1.78
N CYS A 14 -12.15 -7.30 1.93
CA CYS A 14 -12.38 -8.71 1.62
C CYS A 14 -12.21 -9.01 0.13
N GLN A 15 -12.68 -8.14 -0.75
CA GLN A 15 -12.55 -8.31 -2.20
C GLN A 15 -11.07 -8.24 -2.63
N TYR A 16 -10.33 -7.24 -2.15
CA TYR A 16 -8.89 -7.12 -2.38
C TYR A 16 -8.14 -8.37 -1.93
N LYS A 17 -8.49 -8.89 -0.75
CA LYS A 17 -7.95 -10.15 -0.24
C LYS A 17 -8.22 -11.32 -1.19
N GLN A 18 -9.41 -11.42 -1.79
CA GLN A 18 -9.74 -12.50 -2.73
C GLN A 18 -9.00 -12.35 -4.07
N ILE A 19 -8.93 -11.13 -4.62
CA ILE A 19 -8.21 -10.87 -5.87
C ILE A 19 -6.71 -11.19 -5.70
N CYS A 20 -6.14 -10.77 -4.58
CA CYS A 20 -4.74 -10.98 -4.24
C CYS A 20 -4.44 -12.39 -3.66
N LYS A 21 -5.37 -13.35 -3.74
CA LYS A 21 -5.22 -14.67 -3.08
C LYS A 21 -4.04 -15.49 -3.60
N ARG A 22 -3.60 -15.24 -4.84
CA ARG A 22 -2.43 -15.90 -5.47
C ARG A 22 -1.11 -15.16 -5.21
N LEU A 23 -1.12 -14.04 -4.49
CA LEU A 23 0.07 -13.25 -4.20
C LEU A 23 0.73 -13.70 -2.90
N ILE A 24 2.06 -13.69 -2.87
CA ILE A 24 2.87 -14.16 -1.73
C ILE A 24 2.73 -13.20 -0.54
N VAL A 25 2.72 -11.89 -0.80
CA VAL A 25 2.52 -10.85 0.22
C VAL A 25 1.47 -9.86 -0.25
N ARG A 26 0.46 -9.64 0.59
CA ARG A 26 -0.65 -8.71 0.33
C ARG A 26 -0.87 -7.83 1.56
N LYS A 27 -0.81 -6.52 1.39
CA LYS A 27 -1.09 -5.56 2.47
C LYS A 27 -2.12 -4.55 1.97
N ASN A 28 -3.23 -4.45 2.68
CA ASN A 28 -4.34 -3.56 2.32
C ASN A 28 -4.57 -2.58 3.46
N PHE A 29 -4.47 -1.29 3.17
CA PHE A 29 -4.66 -0.21 4.14
C PHE A 29 -5.83 0.66 3.68
N THR A 30 -7.02 0.46 4.23
CA THR A 30 -8.17 1.33 4.00
C THR A 30 -8.31 2.44 5.04
N GLN A 31 -7.55 2.32 6.14
CA GLN A 31 -7.47 3.27 7.25
C GLN A 31 -6.01 3.61 7.54
N MET A 32 -5.77 4.75 8.21
CA MET A 32 -4.42 5.16 8.62
C MET A 32 -3.90 4.24 9.73
N SER A 33 -2.77 3.58 9.49
CA SER A 33 -2.02 2.85 10.52
C SER A 33 -0.95 3.76 11.13
N ALA A 34 -0.75 3.70 12.45
CA ALA A 34 0.32 4.43 13.13
C ALA A 34 1.73 4.03 12.62
N THR A 35 1.84 2.87 11.98
CA THR A 35 3.10 2.31 11.46
C THR A 35 3.04 2.08 9.95
N LEU A 36 2.19 2.83 9.22
CA LEU A 36 2.00 2.67 7.77
C LEU A 36 3.33 2.62 7.01
N ASN A 37 4.24 3.55 7.30
CA ASN A 37 5.57 3.59 6.68
C ASN A 37 6.37 2.29 6.83
N LYS A 38 6.47 1.78 8.07
CA LYS A 38 7.16 0.51 8.37
C LYS A 38 6.45 -0.68 7.74
N GLN A 39 5.12 -0.59 7.63
CA GLN A 39 4.31 -1.67 7.09
C GLN A 39 4.27 -1.67 5.56
N ILE A 40 4.57 -0.59 4.84
CA ILE A 40 4.69 -0.60 3.37
C ILE A 40 5.85 -1.53 2.98
N GLY A 41 7.05 -1.30 3.53
CA GLY A 41 8.24 -2.10 3.21
C GLY A 41 8.70 -1.87 1.78
N ASP A 42 9.16 -2.91 1.09
CA ASP A 42 9.63 -2.85 -0.30
C ASP A 42 8.72 -3.66 -1.25
N PRO A 43 7.62 -3.07 -1.75
CA PRO A 43 6.68 -3.75 -2.62
C PRO A 43 7.07 -3.69 -4.10
N GLU A 44 6.79 -4.76 -4.86
CA GLU A 44 6.95 -4.75 -6.33
C GLU A 44 5.87 -3.90 -7.03
N LEU A 45 4.71 -3.70 -6.37
CA LEU A 45 3.62 -2.87 -6.89
C LEU A 45 2.83 -2.22 -5.75
N ILE A 46 2.57 -0.93 -5.89
CA ILE A 46 1.66 -0.16 -5.03
C ILE A 46 0.46 0.31 -5.85
N VAL A 47 -0.75 0.11 -5.32
CA VAL A 47 -2.00 0.62 -5.89
C VAL A 47 -2.61 1.63 -4.91
N LEU A 48 -2.70 2.90 -5.32
CA LEU A 48 -3.24 3.99 -4.52
C LEU A 48 -4.60 4.44 -5.04
N PHE A 49 -5.65 4.31 -4.22
CA PHE A 49 -6.99 4.83 -4.52
C PHE A 49 -7.11 6.30 -4.12
N THR A 50 -6.87 7.21 -5.06
CA THR A 50 -6.79 8.67 -4.84
C THR A 50 -8.07 9.31 -4.30
N ASN A 51 -9.24 8.80 -4.68
CA ASN A 51 -10.53 9.34 -4.21
C ASN A 51 -10.89 8.91 -2.78
N THR A 52 -10.23 7.89 -2.22
CA THR A 52 -10.61 7.31 -0.94
C THR A 52 -9.37 6.98 -0.13
N VAL A 53 -8.55 8.01 0.11
CA VAL A 53 -7.34 7.93 0.92
C VAL A 53 -7.19 9.23 1.71
N SER A 54 -6.73 9.15 2.95
CA SER A 54 -6.43 10.37 3.71
C SER A 54 -5.18 11.05 3.15
N HIS A 55 -5.10 12.37 3.26
CA HIS A 55 -3.90 13.13 2.83
C HIS A 55 -2.62 12.59 3.46
N LYS A 56 -2.67 12.21 4.75
CA LYS A 56 -1.52 11.64 5.46
C LYS A 56 -1.08 10.29 4.88
N MET A 57 -2.04 9.42 4.54
CA MET A 57 -1.73 8.14 3.89
C MET A 57 -1.13 8.33 2.51
N ALA A 58 -1.70 9.22 1.69
CA ALA A 58 -1.17 9.51 0.36
C ALA A 58 0.27 10.03 0.44
N ARG A 59 0.54 10.99 1.33
CA ARG A 59 1.88 11.56 1.51
C ARG A 59 2.89 10.51 1.97
N CYS A 60 2.54 9.71 2.99
CA CYS A 60 3.39 8.64 3.48
C CYS A 60 3.65 7.57 2.41
N THR A 61 2.68 7.31 1.53
CA THR A 61 2.86 6.36 0.43
C THR A 61 3.90 6.89 -0.56
N VAL A 62 3.76 8.14 -0.99
CA VAL A 62 4.70 8.77 -1.94
C VAL A 62 6.12 8.79 -1.36
N GLU A 63 6.27 9.26 -0.12
CA GLU A 63 7.56 9.32 0.60
C GLU A 63 8.26 7.94 0.66
N GLU A 64 7.53 6.86 1.00
CA GLU A 64 8.13 5.51 1.04
C GLU A 64 8.41 4.95 -0.37
N THR A 65 7.62 5.33 -1.38
CA THR A 65 7.85 4.87 -2.76
C THR A 65 9.15 5.45 -3.32
N GLU A 66 9.39 6.75 -3.06
CA GLU A 66 10.63 7.42 -3.41
C GLU A 66 11.83 6.76 -2.70
N ARG A 67 11.70 6.47 -1.40
CA ARG A 67 12.76 5.80 -0.63
C ARG A 67 13.09 4.40 -1.15
N CYS A 68 12.09 3.61 -1.52
CA CYS A 68 12.28 2.29 -2.15
C CYS A 68 12.98 2.39 -3.50
N SER A 69 12.61 3.39 -4.30
CA SER A 69 13.22 3.60 -5.61
C SER A 69 14.71 3.98 -5.50
N GLU A 70 15.07 4.88 -4.56
CA GLU A 70 16.47 5.27 -4.32
C GLU A 70 17.34 4.10 -3.82
N MET A 71 16.76 3.17 -3.05
CA MET A 71 17.44 1.97 -2.57
C MET A 71 17.69 0.94 -3.68
N SER A 72 16.88 0.92 -4.73
CA SER A 72 17.02 -0.03 -5.85
C SER A 72 18.12 0.34 -6.86
N TYR A 73 18.58 1.60 -6.86
CA TYR A 73 19.65 2.09 -7.75
C TYR A 73 21.04 2.15 -7.07
N LYS A 74 21.15 1.67 -5.83
CA LYS A 74 22.42 1.51 -5.10
C LYS A 74 22.83 0.04 -5.05
#